data_AF-A0A8S3QM41-F1
#
_entry.id   AF-A0A8S3QM41-F1
#
_cell.length_a   1.000
_cell.length_b   1.000
_cell.length_c   1.000
_cell.angle_alpha   90.00
_cell.angle_beta   90.00
_cell.angle_gamma   90.00
#
_symmetry.space_group_name_H-M   'P 1'
#
loop_
_entity.id
_entity.type
_entity.pdbx_description
1 polymer ?
#
loop_
_entity_poly.entity_id
_entity_poly.type
_entity_poly.pdbx_seq_one_letter_code
_entity_poly.pdbx_strand_id
1 'polypeptide(L)'
;MPVPDKTLFNTKPLSAIMESPSSKSSTKPQSFVISTSDILPVYNEEIKIRAPCGAIPTRLLKVSINLTSSSGFAYVGVDFTLSCKSNVLSIIFTRNGKLECAITGSNPNGTCSFFGDYIKNYEYRCNNSTGVYNLTIPSSFDIDTLHGSNWQCSAPSIPDNSPVVQLYVYVPITQVYIATKEMDNNPPGIILNRSKTFTCTTSAGRPSSRIQWFKSTDNITSLATPTPDTNCNNDKCRSSSELTYTGIKSDDGKVIYCTAVNGKGPTVRSENISIDIWCKPSKRHSQYTTNTSWRNHPGNEIKLKCTVTGGNPLAILTWDCDGTILNETTGNIASYSVTFFAKRTSNNKICTCSASHVVMSYKPIISHQLIVYYEPIYYPIINQTPPGHIISGTNVILTCEILGGNPLAILSWNCTGVSRNNTSVNKASYSVEIVVNRTFNNIICACSATHYIPSFRPTVRHMLDVYFKPFLDNTIPYSPSNISATENKKLKITLAINANPKPTIQWTFKADTGCNFSPLVSNTTTNGFLTSSSILIDKVRSSDFGEYTFTANNTVGMFFRRFEVIKEGKFYFKTW
;
A
#
# COMPACT_ATOMS: atom_id res chain seq x y z
N MET A 1 22.15 -23.05 -54.88
CA MET A 1 21.14 -23.98 -55.45
C MET A 1 20.35 -24.59 -54.30
N PRO A 2 19.06 -24.95 -54.47
CA PRO A 2 18.31 -25.00 -55.74
C PRO A 2 17.38 -23.80 -55.98
N VAL A 3 16.93 -23.70 -57.24
CA VAL A 3 15.78 -22.91 -57.71
C VAL A 3 14.68 -23.90 -58.08
N PRO A 4 13.41 -23.60 -57.79
CA PRO A 4 12.34 -23.83 -58.78
C PRO A 4 11.24 -22.74 -58.74
N ASP A 5 10.40 -22.52 -59.75
CA ASP A 5 10.51 -22.74 -61.20
C ASP A 5 9.48 -21.80 -61.88
N LYS A 6 9.57 -21.57 -63.20
CA LYS A 6 8.60 -20.78 -63.96
C LYS A 6 7.41 -21.65 -64.39
N THR A 7 6.19 -21.16 -64.17
CA THR A 7 5.01 -21.64 -64.92
C THR A 7 4.29 -20.48 -65.60
N LEU A 8 4.28 -20.50 -66.93
CA LEU A 8 3.31 -19.74 -67.74
C LEU A 8 1.96 -20.44 -67.63
N PHE A 9 0.88 -19.67 -67.54
CA PHE A 9 -0.37 -20.00 -68.23
C PHE A 9 -0.99 -18.74 -68.84
N ASN A 10 -1.70 -18.93 -69.96
CA ASN A 10 -2.03 -17.91 -70.92
C ASN A 10 -3.46 -18.15 -71.42
N THR A 11 -4.41 -17.25 -71.15
CA THR A 11 -5.74 -17.26 -71.81
C THR A 11 -6.45 -15.90 -71.76
N LYS A 12 -6.53 -15.30 -72.96
CA LYS A 12 -7.60 -14.52 -73.63
C LYS A 12 -8.82 -13.91 -72.87
N PRO A 13 -9.41 -12.82 -73.42
CA PRO A 13 -10.35 -11.95 -72.73
C PRO A 13 -11.81 -12.43 -72.73
N LEU A 14 -12.59 -11.90 -71.79
CA LEU A 14 -14.05 -12.01 -71.75
C LEU A 14 -14.72 -10.65 -71.94
N SER A 15 -15.58 -10.57 -72.95
CA SER A 15 -16.48 -9.47 -73.24
C SER A 15 -17.64 -9.40 -72.25
N ALA A 16 -18.08 -8.19 -71.89
CA ALA A 16 -19.37 -7.97 -71.24
C ALA A 16 -20.18 -6.93 -72.03
N ILE A 17 -21.38 -7.33 -72.42
CA ILE A 17 -22.41 -6.50 -73.08
C ILE A 17 -23.26 -5.86 -71.97
N MET A 18 -23.67 -4.60 -72.14
CA MET A 18 -24.78 -4.03 -71.37
C MET A 18 -25.71 -3.24 -72.27
N GLU A 19 -27.00 -3.49 -72.09
CA GLU A 19 -28.11 -2.97 -72.90
C GLU A 19 -28.57 -1.59 -72.42
N SER A 20 -29.24 -0.86 -73.32
CA SER A 20 -29.95 0.38 -73.01
C SER A 20 -31.30 0.14 -72.32
N PRO A 21 -31.71 1.04 -71.42
CA PRO A 21 -33.11 1.44 -71.38
C PRO A 21 -33.34 2.96 -71.51
N SER A 22 -34.61 3.29 -71.68
CA SER A 22 -35.20 4.49 -72.27
C SER A 22 -35.18 5.79 -71.44
N SER A 23 -35.55 6.85 -72.15
CA SER A 23 -35.70 8.24 -71.73
C SER A 23 -36.60 8.51 -70.51
N LYS A 24 -36.20 9.48 -69.68
CA LYS A 24 -37.10 10.49 -69.06
C LYS A 24 -36.30 11.70 -68.56
N SER A 25 -36.90 12.89 -68.64
CA SER A 25 -36.30 14.17 -68.26
C SER A 25 -36.48 14.49 -66.77
N SER A 26 -35.44 14.96 -66.09
CA SER A 26 -35.58 15.90 -64.96
C SER A 26 -34.28 16.66 -64.70
N THR A 27 -34.40 17.90 -64.23
CA THR A 27 -33.30 18.84 -63.98
C THR A 27 -32.93 18.90 -62.50
N LYS A 28 -31.79 18.30 -62.12
CA LYS A 28 -31.00 18.64 -60.90
C LYS A 28 -29.67 17.85 -60.90
N PRO A 29 -28.52 18.45 -60.55
CA PRO A 29 -27.27 17.71 -60.45
C PRO A 29 -27.20 16.91 -59.15
N GLN A 30 -27.03 15.59 -59.25
CA GLN A 30 -26.63 14.71 -58.15
C GLN A 30 -25.11 14.47 -58.19
N SER A 31 -24.48 14.44 -57.02
CA SER A 31 -23.04 14.16 -56.86
C SER A 31 -22.80 12.67 -56.63
N PHE A 32 -21.96 12.05 -57.46
CA PHE A 32 -21.49 10.67 -57.27
C PHE A 32 -20.07 10.64 -56.71
N VAL A 33 -19.78 9.64 -55.87
CA VAL A 33 -18.47 9.35 -55.29
C VAL A 33 -18.00 7.98 -55.78
N ILE A 34 -16.76 7.88 -56.27
CA ILE A 34 -16.07 6.61 -56.52
C ILE A 34 -14.65 6.73 -55.97
N SER A 35 -14.22 5.76 -55.16
CA SER A 35 -12.83 5.62 -54.70
C SER A 35 -12.05 4.69 -55.64
N THR A 36 -10.74 4.91 -55.76
CA THR A 36 -9.80 3.92 -56.28
C THR A 36 -8.57 3.86 -55.38
N SER A 37 -8.19 2.65 -55.02
CA SER A 37 -6.96 2.32 -54.29
C SER A 37 -5.87 1.87 -55.25
N ASP A 38 -4.61 2.14 -54.88
CA ASP A 38 -3.38 1.50 -55.36
C ASP A 38 -3.11 1.47 -56.88
N ILE A 39 -2.59 2.60 -57.38
CA ILE A 39 -1.73 2.65 -58.58
C ILE A 39 -0.49 3.50 -58.27
N LEU A 40 0.69 3.00 -58.64
CA LEU A 40 1.98 3.70 -58.53
C LEU A 40 1.95 5.04 -59.28
N PRO A 41 2.32 6.18 -58.66
CA PRO A 41 2.19 7.49 -59.30
C PRO A 41 3.33 7.75 -60.28
N VAL A 42 3.04 7.59 -61.58
CA VAL A 42 3.75 8.30 -62.64
C VAL A 42 3.35 9.78 -62.55
N TYR A 43 4.33 10.66 -62.41
CA TYR A 43 4.12 12.09 -62.16
C TYR A 43 3.40 12.79 -63.33
N ASN A 44 2.17 13.23 -63.10
CA ASN A 44 1.49 14.33 -63.79
C ASN A 44 0.50 14.93 -62.78
N GLU A 45 0.53 16.24 -62.55
CA GLU A 45 -0.38 16.88 -61.58
C GLU A 45 -1.01 18.17 -62.13
N GLU A 46 -2.32 18.32 -61.87
CA GLU A 46 -3.14 19.43 -62.30
C GLU A 46 -3.09 20.62 -61.33
N ILE A 47 -3.13 21.83 -61.87
CA ILE A 47 -3.55 23.04 -61.13
C ILE A 47 -5.05 23.21 -61.35
N LYS A 48 -5.86 23.20 -60.29
CA LYS A 48 -7.32 23.39 -60.38
C LYS A 48 -7.69 24.88 -60.29
N ILE A 49 -8.05 25.45 -61.43
CA ILE A 49 -8.68 26.78 -61.54
C ILE A 49 -10.19 26.60 -61.36
N ARG A 50 -10.84 27.40 -60.51
CA ARG A 50 -12.28 27.34 -60.25
C ARG A 50 -13.01 28.48 -60.98
N ALA A 51 -13.55 28.20 -62.16
CA ALA A 51 -14.39 29.15 -62.88
C ALA A 51 -15.88 29.03 -62.47
N PRO A 52 -16.63 30.12 -62.29
CA PRO A 52 -18.07 30.06 -62.07
C PRO A 52 -18.80 29.70 -63.38
N CYS A 53 -19.50 28.56 -63.39
CA CYS A 53 -20.30 28.14 -64.55
C CYS A 53 -21.61 28.94 -64.65
N GLY A 54 -21.66 29.92 -65.56
CA GLY A 54 -22.87 30.62 -65.96
C GLY A 54 -22.87 30.91 -67.45
N ALA A 55 -23.85 30.36 -68.17
CA ALA A 55 -24.17 30.62 -69.60
C ALA A 55 -22.98 30.57 -70.60
N ILE A 56 -22.65 29.37 -71.10
CA ILE A 56 -21.71 29.18 -72.23
C ILE A 56 -22.47 28.97 -73.54
N PRO A 57 -22.32 29.83 -74.56
CA PRO A 57 -22.62 29.50 -75.95
C PRO A 57 -21.50 28.63 -76.54
N THR A 58 -21.84 27.40 -76.92
CA THR A 58 -21.11 26.47 -77.81
C THR A 58 -19.69 26.84 -78.27
N ARG A 59 -18.67 26.44 -77.48
CA ARG A 59 -17.47 25.71 -77.98
C ARG A 59 -16.74 25.02 -76.80
N LEU A 60 -16.89 23.70 -76.73
CA LEU A 60 -16.19 22.84 -75.77
C LEU A 60 -14.66 22.95 -75.95
N LEU A 61 -13.90 23.08 -74.86
CA LEU A 61 -12.58 22.47 -74.79
C LEU A 61 -12.37 21.69 -73.49
N LYS A 62 -11.65 20.58 -73.63
CA LYS A 62 -10.96 19.91 -72.53
C LYS A 62 -9.69 20.69 -72.20
N VAL A 63 -9.42 20.87 -70.92
CA VAL A 63 -8.11 21.32 -70.43
C VAL A 63 -7.34 20.08 -69.98
N SER A 64 -6.09 19.95 -70.43
CA SER A 64 -5.12 18.96 -69.95
C SER A 64 -3.83 19.69 -69.59
N ILE A 65 -3.25 19.39 -68.43
CA ILE A 65 -2.02 20.02 -67.93
C ILE A 65 -1.00 18.91 -67.67
N ASN A 66 0.19 19.02 -68.27
CA ASN A 66 1.37 18.23 -67.90
C ASN A 66 2.44 19.17 -67.36
N LEU A 67 3.08 18.79 -66.26
CA LEU A 67 4.22 19.48 -65.66
C LEU A 67 5.40 18.51 -65.58
N THR A 68 6.47 18.79 -66.32
CA THR A 68 7.75 18.08 -66.20
C THR A 68 8.66 18.74 -65.15
N SER A 69 9.57 17.94 -64.58
CA SER A 69 10.36 18.23 -63.37
C SER A 69 11.39 19.38 -63.56
N SER A 70 12.08 19.93 -62.55
CA SER A 70 12.41 19.43 -61.19
C SER A 70 12.66 20.57 -60.18
N SER A 71 12.76 20.24 -58.88
CA SER A 71 12.95 21.12 -57.70
C SER A 71 11.73 21.96 -57.25
N GLY A 72 11.20 21.61 -56.07
CA GLY A 72 9.96 22.16 -55.51
C GLY A 72 10.13 23.43 -54.67
N PHE A 73 9.03 23.84 -54.04
CA PHE A 73 8.91 24.96 -53.08
C PHE A 73 9.23 26.34 -53.67
N ALA A 74 8.17 27.06 -54.03
CA ALA A 74 8.24 28.47 -54.38
C ALA A 74 8.35 29.30 -53.08
N TYR A 75 9.57 29.77 -52.80
CA TYR A 75 9.83 30.73 -51.72
C TYR A 75 9.22 32.10 -52.03
N VAL A 76 9.06 32.93 -51.01
CA VAL A 76 8.60 34.32 -51.09
C VAL A 76 9.28 35.07 -52.25
N GLY A 77 8.49 35.76 -53.07
CA GLY A 77 8.96 36.41 -54.31
C GLY A 77 8.73 35.55 -55.56
N VAL A 78 7.47 35.19 -55.83
CA VAL A 78 7.07 34.48 -57.06
C VAL A 78 6.23 35.40 -57.92
N ASP A 79 6.83 35.92 -58.97
CA ASP A 79 6.08 36.52 -60.08
C ASP A 79 5.16 35.47 -60.72
N PHE A 80 3.91 35.84 -61.00
CA PHE A 80 2.95 35.01 -61.74
C PHE A 80 2.43 35.74 -62.98
N THR A 81 2.29 35.00 -64.08
CA THR A 81 1.87 35.57 -65.37
C THR A 81 0.41 35.23 -65.69
N LEU A 82 -0.36 36.24 -66.10
CA LEU A 82 -1.68 36.06 -66.71
C LEU A 82 -1.55 36.18 -68.24
N SER A 83 -2.06 35.21 -68.99
CA SER A 83 -2.01 35.23 -70.47
C SER A 83 -3.39 35.12 -71.09
N CYS A 84 -3.61 35.92 -72.14
CA CYS A 84 -4.89 36.02 -72.84
C CYS A 84 -4.61 36.01 -74.35
N LYS A 85 -5.28 35.17 -75.12
CA LYS A 85 -5.24 35.16 -76.60
C LYS A 85 -6.66 35.17 -77.14
N SER A 86 -6.89 35.90 -78.24
CA SER A 86 -8.10 35.67 -79.02
C SER A 86 -8.11 34.21 -79.52
N ASN A 87 -9.21 33.50 -79.28
CA ASN A 87 -9.40 32.07 -79.57
C ASN A 87 -8.44 31.08 -78.86
N VAL A 88 -8.13 31.22 -77.57
CA VAL A 88 -7.48 30.14 -76.79
C VAL A 88 -8.24 29.80 -75.50
N LEU A 89 -8.27 28.50 -75.16
CA LEU A 89 -9.14 27.89 -74.15
C LEU A 89 -8.35 27.26 -72.98
N SER A 90 -7.21 27.84 -72.60
CA SER A 90 -6.45 27.46 -71.39
C SER A 90 -5.48 28.56 -70.93
N ILE A 91 -5.10 28.51 -69.65
CA ILE A 91 -4.13 29.38 -68.97
C ILE A 91 -3.07 28.46 -68.33
N ILE A 92 -1.78 28.82 -68.41
CA ILE A 92 -0.65 27.98 -67.96
C ILE A 92 0.33 28.81 -67.12
N PHE A 93 0.84 28.23 -66.03
CA PHE A 93 1.82 28.84 -65.12
C PHE A 93 3.19 28.12 -65.22
N THR A 94 4.30 28.86 -65.16
CA THR A 94 5.67 28.30 -65.06
C THR A 94 6.55 29.15 -64.15
N ARG A 95 7.59 28.55 -63.55
CA ARG A 95 8.51 29.18 -62.59
C ARG A 95 9.95 29.07 -63.08
N ASN A 96 10.65 30.20 -63.25
CA ASN A 96 12.10 30.37 -63.01
C ASN A 96 12.62 31.78 -63.41
N GLY A 97 12.85 32.64 -62.42
CA GLY A 97 13.88 33.70 -62.45
C GLY A 97 13.77 34.89 -63.43
N LYS A 98 12.91 34.84 -64.46
CA LYS A 98 12.63 35.97 -65.36
C LYS A 98 11.26 35.78 -66.03
N LEU A 99 10.37 36.75 -65.90
CA LEU A 99 8.96 36.59 -66.30
C LEU A 99 8.71 36.93 -67.79
N GLU A 100 9.02 35.95 -68.66
CA GLU A 100 8.81 35.90 -70.13
C GLU A 100 7.39 35.49 -70.61
N CYS A 101 6.95 35.93 -71.80
CA CYS A 101 5.77 35.42 -72.57
C CYS A 101 5.88 35.97 -74.03
N ALA A 102 5.12 35.61 -75.09
CA ALA A 102 4.33 34.41 -75.40
C ALA A 102 3.04 34.65 -76.27
N ILE A 103 2.54 35.89 -76.42
CA ILE A 103 1.21 36.20 -77.02
C ILE A 103 1.30 36.63 -78.52
N THR A 104 1.75 35.73 -79.40
CA THR A 104 1.80 35.98 -80.87
C THR A 104 0.42 36.20 -81.53
N GLY A 105 0.26 37.35 -82.22
CA GLY A 105 -0.92 37.74 -83.01
C GLY A 105 -0.64 39.00 -83.85
N SER A 106 -1.39 39.23 -84.94
CA SER A 106 -1.14 40.34 -85.87
C SER A 106 -1.54 41.71 -85.29
N ASN A 107 -0.51 42.55 -85.11
CA ASN A 107 -0.50 43.96 -84.71
C ASN A 107 -1.81 44.77 -84.91
N PRO A 108 -2.37 45.31 -83.81
CA PRO A 108 -3.00 46.62 -83.81
C PRO A 108 -2.27 47.58 -82.83
N ASN A 109 -1.93 48.78 -83.30
CA ASN A 109 -1.44 49.85 -82.43
C ASN A 109 -2.49 50.21 -81.37
N GLY A 110 -2.20 49.96 -80.10
CA GLY A 110 -2.99 50.48 -78.99
C GLY A 110 -2.44 50.08 -77.62
N THR A 111 -3.07 50.59 -76.57
CA THR A 111 -2.65 50.40 -75.18
C THR A 111 -3.31 49.16 -74.56
N CYS A 112 -2.50 48.30 -73.95
CA CYS A 112 -2.96 47.27 -73.03
C CYS A 112 -3.43 47.86 -71.69
N SER A 113 -4.18 47.08 -70.91
CA SER A 113 -4.36 47.34 -69.48
C SER A 113 -4.55 46.03 -68.69
N PHE A 114 -4.01 45.99 -67.48
CA PHE A 114 -4.35 44.97 -66.49
C PHE A 114 -5.41 45.53 -65.54
N PHE A 115 -6.39 44.70 -65.19
CA PHE A 115 -7.41 45.00 -64.20
C PHE A 115 -7.30 43.98 -63.08
N GLY A 116 -7.35 44.43 -61.83
CA GLY A 116 -7.37 43.56 -60.66
C GLY A 116 -7.82 44.29 -59.42
N ASP A 117 -8.13 43.55 -58.35
CA ASP A 117 -8.72 44.12 -57.13
C ASP A 117 -7.82 45.15 -56.43
N TYR A 118 -6.50 45.10 -56.70
CA TYR A 118 -5.51 46.07 -56.24
C TYR A 118 -4.60 46.42 -57.43
N ILE A 119 -4.53 47.70 -57.83
CA ILE A 119 -3.70 48.18 -58.96
C ILE A 119 -2.86 49.42 -58.56
N LYS A 120 -2.16 49.36 -57.42
CA LYS A 120 -1.18 50.37 -57.03
C LYS A 120 0.18 49.70 -56.80
N ASN A 121 1.23 50.27 -57.39
CA ASN A 121 2.63 49.85 -57.29
C ASN A 121 3.00 48.52 -58.00
N TYR A 122 2.33 48.19 -59.11
CA TYR A 122 2.74 47.07 -59.99
C TYR A 122 3.39 47.59 -61.26
N GLU A 123 4.42 46.90 -61.73
CA GLU A 123 4.99 47.16 -63.05
C GLU A 123 4.32 46.25 -64.07
N TYR A 124 3.87 46.81 -65.20
CA TYR A 124 3.42 46.03 -66.34
C TYR A 124 4.14 46.47 -67.61
N ARG A 125 4.41 45.53 -68.50
CA ARG A 125 5.08 45.78 -69.78
C ARG A 125 4.28 45.18 -70.92
N CYS A 126 4.10 45.96 -71.97
CA CYS A 126 3.30 45.58 -73.13
C CYS A 126 4.11 45.77 -74.40
N ASN A 127 4.43 44.67 -75.04
CA ASN A 127 5.21 44.63 -76.26
C ASN A 127 4.29 44.34 -77.45
N ASN A 128 3.82 45.41 -78.08
CA ASN A 128 2.89 45.34 -79.20
C ASN A 128 3.46 44.62 -80.44
N SER A 129 4.79 44.51 -80.59
CA SER A 129 5.40 43.81 -81.74
C SER A 129 5.40 42.29 -81.60
N THR A 130 5.43 41.78 -80.37
CA THR A 130 5.31 40.34 -80.05
C THR A 130 3.95 39.97 -79.45
N GLY A 131 3.06 40.96 -79.32
CA GLY A 131 1.68 40.90 -78.81
C GLY A 131 1.56 40.69 -77.29
N VAL A 132 2.65 40.77 -76.54
CA VAL A 132 2.74 40.25 -75.16
C VAL A 132 2.51 41.30 -74.09
N TYR A 133 1.80 40.91 -73.05
CA TYR A 133 1.52 41.70 -71.86
C TYR A 133 2.01 40.93 -70.62
N ASN A 134 2.94 41.52 -69.88
CA ASN A 134 3.47 40.99 -68.62
C ASN A 134 3.01 41.88 -67.46
N LEU A 135 2.64 41.26 -66.34
CA LEU A 135 2.44 41.90 -65.05
C LEU A 135 3.51 41.36 -64.08
N THR A 136 4.19 42.26 -63.37
CA THR A 136 5.25 41.95 -62.41
C THR A 136 4.85 42.49 -61.04
N ILE A 137 4.99 41.67 -60.01
CA ILE A 137 4.61 42.01 -58.64
C ILE A 137 5.88 42.17 -57.82
N PRO A 138 6.21 43.39 -57.35
CA PRO A 138 7.45 43.62 -56.62
C PRO A 138 7.59 42.66 -55.43
N SER A 139 8.80 42.13 -55.24
CA SER A 139 9.11 41.24 -54.11
C SER A 139 8.95 41.89 -52.73
N SER A 140 8.80 43.21 -52.68
CA SER A 140 8.44 44.00 -51.50
C SER A 140 6.95 43.96 -51.14
N PHE A 141 6.09 43.39 -51.99
CA PHE A 141 4.66 43.27 -51.74
C PHE A 141 4.34 42.03 -50.90
N ASP A 142 3.47 42.15 -49.89
CA ASP A 142 3.00 40.99 -49.14
C ASP A 142 2.05 40.14 -50.00
N ILE A 143 2.62 39.15 -50.68
CA ILE A 143 1.90 38.26 -51.59
C ILE A 143 0.80 37.46 -50.89
N ASP A 144 0.83 37.27 -49.56
CA ASP A 144 -0.25 36.58 -48.82
C ASP A 144 -1.58 37.37 -48.91
N THR A 145 -1.50 38.70 -48.93
CA THR A 145 -2.67 39.59 -49.07
C THR A 145 -3.33 39.55 -50.46
N LEU A 146 -2.61 39.07 -51.48
CA LEU A 146 -3.14 38.94 -52.84
C LEU A 146 -3.89 37.61 -53.06
N HIS A 147 -3.90 36.70 -52.09
CA HIS A 147 -4.70 35.49 -52.24
C HIS A 147 -6.19 35.80 -52.41
N GLY A 148 -6.85 35.12 -53.36
CA GLY A 148 -8.26 35.32 -53.66
C GLY A 148 -8.55 36.54 -54.53
N SER A 149 -7.54 37.38 -54.83
CA SER A 149 -7.69 38.52 -55.73
C SER A 149 -7.92 38.08 -57.17
N ASN A 150 -8.81 38.80 -57.84
CA ASN A 150 -9.20 38.60 -59.23
C ASN A 150 -8.34 39.46 -60.15
N TRP A 151 -7.93 38.88 -61.27
CA TRP A 151 -7.12 39.54 -62.30
C TRP A 151 -7.69 39.28 -63.68
N GLN A 152 -7.65 40.30 -64.53
CA GLN A 152 -8.00 40.28 -65.94
C GLN A 152 -6.96 41.08 -66.74
N CYS A 153 -6.81 40.73 -68.02
CA CYS A 153 -6.09 41.55 -68.99
C CYS A 153 -7.05 42.06 -70.07
N SER A 154 -6.73 43.22 -70.63
CA SER A 154 -7.44 43.79 -71.78
C SER A 154 -6.45 44.36 -72.79
N ALA A 155 -6.81 44.25 -74.06
CA ALA A 155 -6.02 44.72 -75.19
C ALA A 155 -6.96 45.06 -76.35
N PRO A 156 -6.59 45.96 -77.28
CA PRO A 156 -7.45 46.37 -78.41
C PRO A 156 -7.95 45.22 -79.29
N SER A 157 -7.27 44.08 -79.27
CA SER A 157 -7.60 42.85 -79.99
C SER A 157 -8.46 41.85 -79.20
N ILE A 158 -8.97 42.23 -78.03
CA ILE A 158 -9.79 41.39 -77.13
C ILE A 158 -11.08 42.16 -76.79
N PRO A 159 -12.22 41.89 -77.45
CA PRO A 159 -13.45 42.69 -77.29
C PRO A 159 -14.07 42.65 -75.89
N ASP A 160 -14.03 41.50 -75.21
CA ASP A 160 -14.78 41.22 -73.98
C ASP A 160 -13.88 41.00 -72.74
N ASN A 161 -12.70 41.64 -72.71
CA ASN A 161 -11.62 41.38 -71.74
C ASN A 161 -11.18 39.89 -71.70
N SER A 162 -10.26 39.54 -70.80
CA SER A 162 -9.96 38.14 -70.47
C SER A 162 -10.98 37.56 -69.49
N PRO A 163 -11.10 36.22 -69.41
CA PRO A 163 -11.70 35.57 -68.26
C PRO A 163 -11.05 36.05 -66.96
N VAL A 164 -11.84 36.12 -65.88
CA VAL A 164 -11.32 36.37 -64.52
C VAL A 164 -10.43 35.20 -64.11
N VAL A 165 -9.23 35.50 -63.64
CA VAL A 165 -8.33 34.53 -63.02
C VAL A 165 -8.08 34.94 -61.59
N GLN A 166 -8.35 34.03 -60.65
CA GLN A 166 -8.15 34.25 -59.23
C GLN A 166 -6.77 33.77 -58.80
N LEU A 167 -6.04 34.58 -58.04
CA LEU A 167 -4.72 34.23 -57.55
C LEU A 167 -4.79 33.25 -56.36
N TYR A 168 -4.18 32.07 -56.53
CA TYR A 168 -3.94 31.13 -55.44
C TYR A 168 -2.49 31.23 -54.93
N VAL A 169 -2.29 31.74 -53.72
CA VAL A 169 -0.97 31.87 -53.10
C VAL A 169 -0.76 30.74 -52.11
N TYR A 170 0.12 29.80 -52.45
CA TYR A 170 0.45 28.69 -51.57
C TYR A 170 1.28 29.15 -50.36
N VAL A 171 0.92 28.72 -49.15
CA VAL A 171 1.66 29.02 -47.91
C VAL A 171 2.05 27.73 -47.22
N PRO A 172 3.35 27.36 -47.15
CA PRO A 172 3.78 26.15 -46.50
C PRO A 172 3.56 26.21 -44.99
N ILE A 173 3.26 25.08 -44.37
CA ILE A 173 3.40 24.93 -42.92
C ILE A 173 4.89 24.89 -42.53
N THR A 174 5.23 25.44 -41.37
CA THR A 174 6.60 25.53 -40.86
C THR A 174 6.80 24.74 -39.57
N GLN A 175 5.73 24.49 -38.81
CA GLN A 175 5.79 23.87 -37.49
C GLN A 175 4.64 22.87 -37.28
N VAL A 176 4.90 21.84 -36.49
CA VAL A 176 3.91 20.84 -36.06
C VAL A 176 4.14 20.56 -34.58
N TYR A 177 3.08 20.71 -33.80
CA TYR A 177 3.08 20.57 -32.35
C TYR A 177 2.29 19.32 -31.97
N ILE A 178 2.76 18.60 -30.94
CA ILE A 178 2.06 17.47 -30.34
C ILE A 178 1.86 17.76 -28.85
N ALA A 179 0.66 17.52 -28.33
CA ALA A 179 0.30 17.73 -26.94
C ALA A 179 -0.65 16.63 -26.45
N THR A 180 -0.80 16.50 -25.14
CA THR A 180 -1.86 15.71 -24.51
C THR A 180 -2.90 16.62 -23.88
N LYS A 181 -4.16 16.18 -23.86
CA LYS A 181 -5.29 16.95 -23.29
C LYS A 181 -5.26 17.06 -21.75
N GLU A 182 -4.45 16.23 -21.09
CA GLU A 182 -4.20 16.26 -19.64
C GLU A 182 -2.98 17.13 -19.34
N MET A 183 -3.12 18.06 -18.38
CA MET A 183 -2.22 19.24 -18.25
C MET A 183 -1.08 19.08 -17.24
N ASP A 184 -1.01 17.98 -16.47
CA ASP A 184 -0.29 17.95 -15.18
C ASP A 184 0.88 16.95 -15.03
N ASN A 185 1.25 16.15 -16.04
CA ASN A 185 2.43 15.28 -15.93
C ASN A 185 3.23 15.18 -17.23
N ASN A 186 4.53 15.45 -17.16
CA ASN A 186 5.48 15.23 -18.24
C ASN A 186 6.55 14.19 -17.79
N PRO A 187 6.59 12.96 -18.35
CA PRO A 187 5.73 12.44 -19.41
C PRO A 187 4.33 12.01 -18.91
N PRO A 188 3.29 12.11 -19.76
CA PRO A 188 1.92 11.82 -19.37
C PRO A 188 1.61 10.31 -19.54
N GLY A 189 2.03 9.48 -18.57
CA GLY A 189 1.90 8.02 -18.63
C GLY A 189 0.53 7.46 -19.03
N ILE A 190 0.53 6.31 -19.71
CA ILE A 190 -0.65 5.61 -20.21
C ILE A 190 -0.88 4.35 -19.37
N ILE A 191 -2.03 4.26 -18.70
CA ILE A 191 -2.42 3.05 -17.99
C ILE A 191 -2.62 1.90 -19.00
N LEU A 192 -1.98 0.75 -18.75
CA LEU A 192 -2.06 -0.45 -19.60
C LEU A 192 -3.52 -0.78 -19.98
N ASN A 193 -3.77 -0.94 -21.28
CA ASN A 193 -5.08 -1.18 -21.90
C ASN A 193 -6.14 -0.08 -21.68
N ARG A 194 -5.73 1.13 -21.27
CA ARG A 194 -6.58 2.34 -21.35
C ARG A 194 -6.09 3.23 -22.49
N SER A 195 -7.02 4.00 -23.04
CA SER A 195 -6.75 4.94 -24.12
C SER A 195 -6.31 6.30 -23.58
N LYS A 196 -5.39 6.95 -24.29
CA LYS A 196 -4.99 8.35 -24.04
C LYS A 196 -5.08 9.14 -25.34
N THR A 197 -5.56 10.38 -25.26
CA THR A 197 -5.76 11.25 -26.43
C THR A 197 -4.62 12.24 -26.57
N PHE A 198 -3.96 12.19 -27.73
CA PHE A 198 -2.93 13.12 -28.18
C PHE A 198 -3.53 14.03 -29.25
N THR A 199 -3.19 15.32 -29.21
CA THR A 199 -3.59 16.29 -30.22
C THR A 199 -2.35 16.73 -30.98
N CYS A 200 -2.41 16.68 -32.32
CA CYS A 200 -1.40 17.20 -33.21
C CYS A 200 -1.95 18.43 -33.93
N THR A 201 -1.20 19.53 -33.95
CA THR A 201 -1.66 20.80 -34.53
C THR A 201 -0.53 21.48 -35.31
N THR A 202 -0.82 21.94 -36.52
CA THR A 202 0.17 22.58 -37.40
C THR A 202 0.31 24.09 -37.14
N SER A 203 1.26 24.75 -37.80
CA SER A 203 1.19 26.19 -38.09
C SER A 203 0.12 26.46 -39.16
N ALA A 204 -0.47 27.65 -39.22
CA ALA A 204 -1.46 27.98 -40.24
C ALA A 204 -0.85 27.97 -41.67
N GLY A 205 -1.43 27.19 -42.57
CA GLY A 205 -0.95 27.00 -43.96
C GLY A 205 -2.08 26.98 -44.98
N ARG A 206 -1.73 27.10 -46.26
CA ARG A 206 -2.70 27.19 -47.37
C ARG A 206 -2.22 26.36 -48.58
N PRO A 207 -2.95 25.31 -49.01
CA PRO A 207 -4.20 24.79 -48.42
C PRO A 207 -3.96 24.17 -47.04
N SER A 208 -5.05 23.77 -46.37
CA SER A 208 -5.02 22.95 -45.15
C SER A 208 -4.11 21.74 -45.29
N SER A 209 -3.53 21.33 -44.17
CA SER A 209 -2.52 20.27 -44.10
C SER A 209 -3.13 18.90 -43.77
N ARG A 210 -2.60 17.85 -44.38
CA ARG A 210 -2.90 16.46 -44.03
C ARG A 210 -1.93 15.99 -42.96
N ILE A 211 -2.46 15.63 -41.79
CA ILE A 211 -1.70 15.07 -40.67
C ILE A 211 -1.64 13.55 -40.77
N GLN A 212 -0.50 12.97 -40.38
CA GLN A 212 -0.27 11.54 -40.22
C GLN A 212 0.38 11.26 -38.87
N TRP A 213 0.07 10.12 -38.28
CA TRP A 213 0.52 9.71 -36.95
C TRP A 213 1.40 8.47 -37.01
N PHE A 214 2.42 8.44 -36.17
CA PHE A 214 3.39 7.35 -36.13
C PHE A 214 3.72 6.96 -34.68
N LYS A 215 3.92 5.65 -34.48
CA LYS A 215 4.51 5.06 -33.26
C LYS A 215 5.84 4.43 -33.65
N SER A 216 6.94 5.06 -33.29
CA SER A 216 8.30 4.74 -33.76
C SER A 216 8.39 4.68 -35.29
N THR A 217 8.20 3.51 -35.91
CA THR A 217 8.18 3.32 -37.37
C THR A 217 6.76 3.07 -37.91
N ASP A 218 5.83 2.68 -37.05
CA ASP A 218 4.51 2.18 -37.44
C ASP A 218 3.59 3.35 -37.75
N ASN A 219 3.03 3.41 -38.96
CA ASN A 219 2.00 4.40 -39.30
C ASN A 219 0.67 4.00 -38.66
N ILE A 220 0.19 4.81 -37.71
CA ILE A 220 -1.03 4.60 -36.93
C ILE A 220 -2.11 5.65 -37.24
N THR A 221 -2.01 6.33 -38.39
CA THR A 221 -2.96 7.38 -38.81
C THR A 221 -4.42 6.89 -38.84
N SER A 222 -4.67 5.60 -39.06
CA SER A 222 -6.01 5.00 -39.04
C SER A 222 -6.69 5.00 -37.66
N LEU A 223 -5.94 5.21 -36.57
CA LEU A 223 -6.46 5.34 -35.21
C LEU A 223 -6.79 6.79 -34.82
N ALA A 224 -6.52 7.74 -35.71
CA ALA A 224 -6.71 9.16 -35.45
C ALA A 224 -7.94 9.72 -36.18
N THR A 225 -8.60 10.68 -35.55
CA THR A 225 -9.65 11.49 -36.16
C THR A 225 -9.07 12.83 -36.63
N PRO A 226 -9.38 13.29 -37.86
CA PRO A 226 -9.15 14.68 -38.23
C PRO A 226 -10.14 15.55 -37.45
N THR A 227 -9.66 16.63 -36.84
CA THR A 227 -10.55 17.66 -36.26
C THR A 227 -10.76 18.78 -37.29
N PRO A 228 -11.86 19.55 -37.22
CA PRO A 228 -12.06 20.70 -38.10
C PRO A 228 -10.85 21.64 -38.10
N ASP A 229 -10.52 22.21 -39.26
CA ASP A 229 -9.51 23.26 -39.36
C ASP A 229 -9.91 24.46 -38.49
N THR A 230 -8.92 25.06 -37.81
CA THR A 230 -9.11 26.19 -36.90
C THR A 230 -8.36 27.42 -37.40
N ASN A 231 -8.71 28.61 -36.91
CA ASN A 231 -8.05 29.88 -37.22
C ASN A 231 -7.86 30.14 -38.72
N CYS A 232 -8.83 29.71 -39.55
CA CYS A 232 -8.83 29.94 -40.98
C CYS A 232 -9.07 31.43 -41.30
N ASN A 233 -8.02 32.14 -41.68
CA ASN A 233 -8.09 33.51 -42.18
C ASN A 233 -7.52 33.53 -43.60
N ASN A 234 -8.24 34.09 -44.58
CA ASN A 234 -7.83 34.12 -45.99
C ASN A 234 -7.39 32.73 -46.52
N ASP A 235 -8.23 31.70 -46.29
CA ASP A 235 -7.98 30.27 -46.58
C ASP A 235 -6.69 29.66 -45.99
N LYS A 236 -6.00 30.37 -45.09
CA LYS A 236 -4.81 29.93 -44.36
C LYS A 236 -5.28 29.34 -43.03
N CYS A 237 -5.35 28.01 -42.98
CA CYS A 237 -5.98 27.24 -41.91
C CYS A 237 -4.95 26.53 -41.02
N ARG A 238 -5.28 26.39 -39.74
CA ARG A 238 -4.53 25.60 -38.77
C ARG A 238 -5.19 24.23 -38.62
N SER A 239 -4.62 23.22 -39.26
CA SER A 239 -5.12 21.86 -39.18
C SER A 239 -4.75 21.18 -37.88
N SER A 240 -5.64 20.32 -37.42
CA SER A 240 -5.47 19.56 -36.19
C SER A 240 -6.03 18.15 -36.34
N SER A 241 -5.53 17.21 -35.55
CA SER A 241 -5.99 15.83 -35.49
C SER A 241 -5.85 15.32 -34.05
N GLU A 242 -6.76 14.44 -33.63
CA GLU A 242 -6.70 13.74 -32.35
C GLU A 242 -6.42 12.25 -32.57
N LEU A 243 -5.41 11.71 -31.90
CA LEU A 243 -5.10 10.29 -31.85
C LEU A 243 -5.51 9.75 -30.47
N THR A 244 -6.47 8.82 -30.44
CA THR A 244 -6.83 8.12 -29.19
C THR A 244 -6.14 6.75 -29.19
N TYR A 245 -5.03 6.64 -28.44
CA TYR A 245 -4.15 5.48 -28.46
C TYR A 245 -4.27 4.63 -27.20
N THR A 246 -4.48 3.31 -27.36
CA THR A 246 -4.54 2.34 -26.25
C THR A 246 -3.19 1.64 -26.09
N GLY A 247 -2.49 1.94 -24.99
CA GLY A 247 -1.14 1.44 -24.75
C GLY A 247 -1.09 -0.04 -24.33
N ILE A 248 -0.20 -0.80 -24.95
CA ILE A 248 0.15 -2.19 -24.56
C ILE A 248 1.57 -2.27 -24.00
N LYS A 249 1.88 -3.32 -23.21
CA LYS A 249 3.17 -3.45 -22.50
C LYS A 249 4.41 -3.35 -23.42
N SER A 250 4.33 -3.81 -24.66
CA SER A 250 5.44 -3.76 -25.61
C SER A 250 5.65 -2.40 -26.28
N ASP A 251 4.86 -1.38 -25.93
CA ASP A 251 5.04 0.00 -26.37
C ASP A 251 5.79 0.88 -25.38
N ASP A 252 6.10 0.37 -24.19
CA ASP A 252 6.90 1.06 -23.17
C ASP A 252 8.27 1.47 -23.75
N GLY A 253 8.62 2.75 -23.59
CA GLY A 253 9.84 3.34 -24.16
C GLY A 253 9.80 3.65 -25.68
N LYS A 254 8.71 3.33 -26.40
CA LYS A 254 8.52 3.80 -27.79
C LYS A 254 8.14 5.28 -27.82
N VAL A 255 8.11 5.89 -29.00
CA VAL A 255 7.74 7.30 -29.19
C VAL A 255 6.52 7.47 -30.10
N ILE A 256 5.64 8.41 -29.77
CA ILE A 256 4.58 8.90 -30.64
C ILE A 256 4.99 10.27 -31.19
N TYR A 257 4.74 10.48 -32.48
CA TYR A 257 4.87 11.77 -33.14
C TYR A 257 3.89 11.87 -34.30
N CYS A 258 3.70 13.08 -34.81
CA CYS A 258 2.95 13.31 -36.02
C CYS A 258 3.80 14.01 -37.09
N THR A 259 3.42 13.84 -38.34
CA THR A 259 3.93 14.62 -39.47
C THR A 259 2.77 15.26 -40.19
N ALA A 260 2.96 16.46 -40.74
CA ALA A 260 1.99 17.09 -41.60
C ALA A 260 2.62 17.51 -42.92
N VAL A 261 1.82 17.50 -43.98
CA VAL A 261 2.16 18.04 -45.29
C VAL A 261 0.98 18.83 -45.82
N ASN A 262 1.22 20.00 -46.41
CA ASN A 262 0.16 20.83 -46.97
C ASN A 262 0.38 21.02 -48.48
N GLY A 263 -0.56 20.56 -49.30
CA GLY A 263 -0.41 20.51 -50.75
C GLY A 263 0.86 19.77 -51.19
N LYS A 264 1.75 20.47 -51.89
CA LYS A 264 3.06 19.99 -52.37
C LYS A 264 4.24 20.43 -51.49
N GLY A 265 3.97 20.81 -50.24
CA GLY A 265 4.96 21.31 -49.30
C GLY A 265 5.94 20.28 -48.76
N PRO A 266 6.97 20.72 -48.01
CA PRO A 266 7.81 19.81 -47.25
C PRO A 266 6.98 19.13 -46.15
N THR A 267 7.29 17.87 -45.85
CA THR A 267 6.73 17.19 -44.69
C THR A 267 7.39 17.74 -43.42
N VAL A 268 6.61 18.36 -42.54
CA VAL A 268 7.06 18.86 -41.23
C VAL A 268 6.70 17.84 -40.16
N ARG A 269 7.57 17.66 -39.16
CA ARG A 269 7.45 16.64 -38.10
C ARG A 269 7.38 17.32 -36.72
N SER A 270 6.59 16.74 -35.81
CA SER A 270 6.57 17.15 -34.40
C SER A 270 7.78 16.64 -33.62
N GLU A 271 7.91 17.12 -32.38
CA GLU A 271 8.70 16.45 -31.35
C GLU A 271 8.17 15.03 -31.06
N ASN A 272 8.98 14.23 -30.36
CA ASN A 272 8.64 12.87 -29.94
C ASN A 272 8.10 12.88 -28.51
N ILE A 273 6.93 12.29 -28.28
CA ILE A 273 6.45 11.97 -26.93
C ILE A 273 6.79 10.52 -26.61
N SER A 274 7.60 10.29 -25.57
CA SER A 274 7.88 8.93 -25.06
C SER A 274 6.65 8.32 -24.40
N ILE A 275 6.36 7.07 -24.75
CA ILE A 275 5.30 6.26 -24.14
C ILE A 275 5.85 5.63 -22.86
N ASP A 276 5.23 5.98 -21.73
CA ASP A 276 5.43 5.32 -20.43
C ASP A 276 4.17 4.50 -20.11
N ILE A 277 4.28 3.17 -20.10
CA ILE A 277 3.14 2.25 -19.89
C ILE A 277 3.02 1.89 -18.41
N TRP A 278 2.08 2.54 -17.74
CA TRP A 278 1.81 2.28 -16.33
C TRP A 278 1.06 0.96 -16.15
N CYS A 279 1.66 0.04 -15.42
CA CYS A 279 1.09 -1.28 -15.15
C CYS A 279 1.08 -1.56 -13.65
N LYS A 280 0.02 -2.20 -13.16
CA LYS A 280 -0.08 -2.56 -11.73
C LYS A 280 0.99 -3.58 -11.33
N PRO A 281 1.48 -3.55 -10.07
CA PRO A 281 2.36 -4.58 -9.53
C PRO A 281 1.79 -5.99 -9.64
N SER A 282 2.65 -6.99 -9.61
CA SER A 282 2.21 -8.39 -9.70
C SER A 282 1.42 -8.81 -8.46
N LYS A 283 0.35 -9.61 -8.64
CA LYS A 283 -0.57 -10.00 -7.55
C LYS A 283 0.06 -10.83 -6.43
N ARG A 284 1.29 -11.34 -6.58
CA ARG A 284 1.99 -12.05 -5.50
C ARG A 284 2.54 -11.04 -4.50
N HIS A 285 1.67 -10.66 -3.57
CA HIS A 285 2.06 -9.90 -2.38
C HIS A 285 3.15 -10.66 -1.62
N SER A 286 4.31 -10.02 -1.50
CA SER A 286 5.22 -10.07 -0.35
C SER A 286 5.37 -11.43 0.34
N GLN A 287 6.45 -12.13 0.04
CA GLN A 287 6.96 -13.18 0.90
C GLN A 287 7.60 -12.54 2.15
N TYR A 288 7.17 -12.94 3.35
CA TYR A 288 7.81 -12.52 4.59
C TYR A 288 9.07 -13.35 4.80
N THR A 289 10.18 -12.67 5.03
CA THR A 289 11.38 -13.29 5.59
C THR A 289 11.73 -12.54 6.87
N THR A 290 11.14 -13.00 7.97
CA THR A 290 11.62 -12.65 9.31
C THR A 290 12.95 -13.38 9.51
N ASN A 291 14.07 -12.65 9.55
CA ASN A 291 15.38 -13.23 9.85
C ASN A 291 15.57 -13.61 11.33
N THR A 292 14.48 -13.60 12.09
CA THR A 292 14.43 -13.89 13.52
C THR A 292 13.77 -15.24 13.76
N SER A 293 14.37 -16.03 14.65
CA SER A 293 13.73 -17.18 15.27
C SER A 293 12.31 -16.83 15.75
N TRP A 294 11.38 -17.79 15.63
CA TRP A 294 9.95 -17.67 16.03
C TRP A 294 9.69 -17.30 17.50
N ARG A 295 10.74 -17.05 18.29
CA ARG A 295 10.71 -16.66 19.69
C ARG A 295 11.59 -15.44 19.88
N ASN A 296 10.97 -14.26 19.92
CA ASN A 296 11.65 -13.01 20.25
C ASN A 296 11.60 -12.80 21.77
N HIS A 297 12.70 -12.39 22.37
CA HIS A 297 12.77 -11.90 23.75
C HIS A 297 13.06 -10.39 23.76
N PRO A 298 12.80 -9.66 24.86
CA PRO A 298 13.22 -8.28 25.00
C PRO A 298 14.72 -8.10 24.69
N GLY A 299 15.05 -7.15 23.82
CA GLY A 299 16.42 -6.92 23.35
C GLY A 299 16.84 -7.71 22.09
N ASN A 300 16.05 -8.68 21.60
CA ASN A 300 16.29 -9.22 20.25
C ASN A 300 16.01 -8.16 19.18
N GLU A 301 16.87 -8.06 18.17
CA GLU A 301 16.60 -7.29 16.96
C GLU A 301 15.51 -8.00 16.13
N ILE A 302 14.47 -7.26 15.75
CA ILE A 302 13.42 -7.69 14.84
C ILE A 302 13.60 -6.93 13.52
N LYS A 303 13.81 -7.67 12.43
CA LYS A 303 13.81 -7.15 11.05
C LYS A 303 12.62 -7.70 10.28
N LEU A 304 11.68 -6.83 9.93
CA LEU A 304 10.54 -7.14 9.06
C LEU A 304 10.82 -6.58 7.67
N LYS A 305 10.65 -7.40 6.63
CA LYS A 305 10.86 -7.02 5.23
C LYS A 305 9.57 -7.18 4.43
N CYS A 306 9.18 -6.12 3.73
CA CYS A 306 8.03 -6.09 2.82
C CYS A 306 8.53 -5.91 1.39
N THR A 307 8.02 -6.70 0.44
CA THR A 307 8.48 -6.68 -0.95
C THR A 307 7.30 -6.71 -1.93
N VAL A 308 7.36 -5.87 -2.96
CA VAL A 308 6.39 -5.86 -4.07
C VAL A 308 7.16 -5.91 -5.38
N THR A 309 6.86 -6.92 -6.19
CA THR A 309 7.57 -7.22 -7.44
C THR A 309 6.77 -6.73 -8.66
N GLY A 310 7.44 -6.00 -9.54
CA GLY A 310 6.85 -5.41 -10.73
C GLY A 310 5.98 -4.19 -10.44
N GLY A 311 5.36 -3.71 -11.51
CA GLY A 311 4.69 -2.43 -11.56
C GLY A 311 5.55 -1.42 -12.29
N ASN A 312 4.91 -0.52 -13.03
CA ASN A 312 5.53 0.67 -13.58
C ASN A 312 4.59 1.85 -13.28
N PRO A 313 5.03 2.91 -12.56
CA PRO A 313 6.28 2.96 -11.77
C PRO A 313 6.31 1.89 -10.64
N LEU A 314 7.42 1.77 -9.90
CA LEU A 314 7.45 0.88 -8.74
C LEU A 314 6.42 1.30 -7.66
N ALA A 315 5.90 0.32 -6.93
CA ALA A 315 4.99 0.59 -5.81
C ALA A 315 5.72 1.30 -4.66
N ILE A 316 5.07 2.31 -4.07
CA ILE A 316 5.54 3.01 -2.87
C ILE A 316 5.10 2.19 -1.66
N LEU A 317 6.07 1.74 -0.85
CA LEU A 317 5.82 0.97 0.37
C LEU A 317 5.89 1.86 1.59
N THR A 318 5.00 1.61 2.55
CA THR A 318 4.96 2.33 3.84
C THR A 318 4.72 1.34 4.98
N TRP A 319 5.47 1.49 6.07
CA TRP A 319 5.31 0.71 7.30
C TRP A 319 4.61 1.54 8.37
N ASP A 320 3.64 0.92 9.03
CA ASP A 320 3.07 1.35 10.30
C ASP A 320 3.56 0.35 11.37
N CYS A 321 4.64 0.73 12.06
CA CYS A 321 5.39 -0.10 13.02
C CYS A 321 6.37 0.78 13.80
N ASP A 322 6.70 0.44 15.05
CA ASP A 322 7.77 1.13 15.79
C ASP A 322 9.14 0.78 15.15
N GLY A 323 9.98 1.75 14.80
CA GLY A 323 11.38 1.47 14.44
C GLY A 323 12.04 2.46 13.49
N THR A 324 13.29 2.16 13.14
CA THR A 324 14.01 2.81 12.03
C THR A 324 13.70 2.08 10.73
N ILE A 325 13.43 2.84 9.65
CA ILE A 325 12.99 2.29 8.37
C ILE A 325 14.09 2.45 7.31
N LEU A 326 14.30 1.38 6.53
CA LEU A 326 15.37 1.25 5.53
C LEU A 326 14.77 1.01 4.15
N ASN A 327 14.93 1.99 3.26
CA ASN A 327 14.56 1.93 1.85
C ASN A 327 15.61 1.12 1.07
N GLU A 328 15.18 0.03 0.43
CA GLU A 328 16.03 -0.84 -0.40
C GLU A 328 15.32 -1.07 -1.75
N THR A 329 15.40 -0.13 -2.70
CA THR A 329 14.87 -0.34 -4.07
C THR A 329 15.89 -1.06 -4.94
N THR A 330 15.51 -2.18 -5.55
CA THR A 330 16.41 -2.99 -6.39
C THR A 330 15.74 -3.37 -7.71
N GLY A 331 16.05 -2.62 -8.77
CA GLY A 331 15.58 -2.88 -10.14
C GLY A 331 14.05 -2.95 -10.25
N ASN A 332 13.51 -4.17 -10.36
CA ASN A 332 12.09 -4.46 -10.55
C ASN A 332 11.35 -4.83 -9.24
N ILE A 333 11.97 -4.58 -8.08
CA ILE A 333 11.40 -4.90 -6.76
C ILE A 333 11.46 -3.66 -5.87
N ALA A 334 10.28 -3.20 -5.45
CA ALA A 334 10.16 -2.29 -4.30
C ALA A 334 10.33 -3.12 -3.03
N SER A 335 11.29 -2.76 -2.17
CA SER A 335 11.54 -3.44 -0.91
C SER A 335 11.74 -2.42 0.20
N TYR A 336 11.03 -2.63 1.31
CA TYR A 336 11.08 -1.73 2.47
C TYR A 336 11.16 -2.56 3.75
N SER A 337 12.21 -2.31 4.52
CA SER A 337 12.47 -3.03 5.77
C SER A 337 12.32 -2.10 6.96
N VAL A 338 11.71 -2.57 8.04
CA VAL A 338 11.75 -1.90 9.35
C VAL A 338 12.58 -2.74 10.31
N THR A 339 13.38 -2.09 11.15
CA THR A 339 14.25 -2.77 12.12
C THR A 339 14.19 -2.05 13.48
N PHE A 340 14.03 -2.82 14.55
CA PHE A 340 13.88 -2.33 15.92
C PHE A 340 14.20 -3.44 16.93
N PHE A 341 14.48 -3.05 18.18
CA PHE A 341 14.65 -4.02 19.27
C PHE A 341 13.32 -4.33 19.96
N ALA A 342 13.04 -5.62 20.14
CA ALA A 342 11.86 -6.13 20.81
C ALA A 342 11.77 -5.62 22.26
N LYS A 343 10.57 -5.23 22.69
CA LYS A 343 10.26 -4.85 24.08
C LYS A 343 9.09 -5.69 24.60
N ARG A 344 8.91 -5.73 25.92
CA ARG A 344 7.71 -6.31 26.56
C ARG A 344 6.42 -5.69 25.98
N THR A 345 6.43 -4.39 25.74
CA THR A 345 5.34 -3.61 25.11
C THR A 345 5.18 -3.83 23.60
N SER A 346 6.11 -4.53 22.94
CA SER A 346 5.97 -4.92 21.53
C SER A 346 5.10 -6.17 21.35
N ASN A 347 4.86 -6.94 22.41
CA ASN A 347 4.01 -8.13 22.35
C ASN A 347 2.57 -7.77 21.96
N ASN A 348 1.98 -8.55 21.06
CA ASN A 348 0.68 -8.29 20.43
C ASN A 348 0.56 -6.97 19.65
N LYS A 349 1.62 -6.17 19.49
CA LYS A 349 1.61 -5.08 18.50
C LYS A 349 1.53 -5.67 17.10
N ILE A 350 0.82 -4.98 16.22
CA ILE A 350 0.66 -5.36 14.82
C ILE A 350 1.46 -4.37 13.98
N CYS A 351 2.45 -4.86 13.25
CA CYS A 351 3.20 -4.06 12.28
C CYS A 351 2.62 -4.28 10.88
N THR A 352 2.22 -3.21 10.21
CA THR A 352 1.49 -3.26 8.94
C THR A 352 2.30 -2.62 7.82
N CYS A 353 2.63 -3.40 6.79
CA CYS A 353 3.10 -2.86 5.51
C CYS A 353 1.90 -2.51 4.65
N SER A 354 1.98 -1.42 3.89
CA SER A 354 0.96 -1.04 2.92
C SER A 354 1.60 -0.48 1.65
N ALA A 355 1.10 -0.93 0.50
CA ALA A 355 1.64 -0.60 -0.82
C ALA A 355 0.70 0.32 -1.59
N SER A 356 1.23 1.43 -2.12
CA SER A 356 0.51 2.39 -2.97
C SER A 356 1.09 2.40 -4.38
N HIS A 357 0.25 2.65 -5.38
CA HIS A 357 0.66 2.70 -6.79
C HIS A 357 -0.39 3.46 -7.61
N VAL A 358 0.05 4.31 -8.55
CA VAL A 358 -0.82 5.25 -9.30
C VAL A 358 -1.98 4.59 -10.07
N VAL A 359 -1.83 3.32 -10.47
CA VAL A 359 -2.86 2.52 -11.16
C VAL A 359 -3.81 1.75 -10.22
N MET A 360 -3.51 1.68 -8.91
CA MET A 360 -4.34 0.92 -7.96
C MET A 360 -5.41 1.82 -7.31
N SER A 361 -6.66 1.37 -7.34
CA SER A 361 -7.79 2.05 -6.67
C SER A 361 -7.90 1.75 -5.16
N TYR A 362 -7.05 0.86 -4.64
CA TYR A 362 -6.99 0.48 -3.23
C TYR A 362 -5.53 0.34 -2.80
N LYS A 363 -5.27 0.58 -1.52
CA LYS A 363 -3.95 0.40 -0.89
C LYS A 363 -3.93 -0.98 -0.21
N PRO A 364 -3.45 -2.07 -0.87
CA PRO A 364 -3.33 -3.35 -0.20
C PRO A 364 -2.41 -3.24 1.02
N ILE A 365 -2.83 -3.92 2.09
CA ILE A 365 -2.14 -3.96 3.38
C ILE A 365 -1.84 -5.39 3.76
N ILE A 366 -0.87 -5.54 4.65
CA ILE A 366 -0.49 -6.82 5.21
C ILE A 366 0.19 -6.63 6.56
N SER A 367 -0.27 -7.40 7.53
CA SER A 367 -0.05 -7.15 8.95
C SER A 367 0.60 -8.36 9.62
N HIS A 368 1.58 -8.11 10.47
CA HIS A 368 2.26 -9.13 11.26
C HIS A 368 2.12 -8.81 12.75
N GLN A 369 1.47 -9.70 13.50
CA GLN A 369 1.37 -9.60 14.96
C GLN A 369 2.65 -10.13 15.60
N LEU A 370 3.30 -9.29 16.39
CA LEU A 370 4.52 -9.61 17.12
C LEU A 370 4.21 -10.48 18.34
N ILE A 371 4.93 -11.59 18.49
CA ILE A 371 4.94 -12.40 19.71
C ILE A 371 6.30 -12.22 20.37
N VAL A 372 6.31 -11.72 21.60
CA VAL A 372 7.52 -11.50 22.41
C VAL A 372 7.39 -12.21 23.75
N TYR A 373 8.30 -13.12 24.04
CA TYR A 373 8.34 -13.96 25.23
C TYR A 373 9.15 -13.27 26.33
N TYR A 374 8.55 -13.09 27.50
CA TYR A 374 9.19 -12.44 28.65
C TYR A 374 8.66 -13.01 29.96
N GLU A 375 9.51 -13.01 30.98
CA GLU A 375 9.20 -13.47 32.33
C GLU A 375 8.29 -12.47 33.10
N PRO A 376 7.61 -12.86 34.18
CA PRO A 376 6.99 -11.90 35.10
C PRO A 376 8.01 -10.88 35.66
N ILE A 377 7.59 -9.64 35.93
CA ILE A 377 8.46 -8.62 36.54
C ILE A 377 8.55 -8.81 38.06
N TYR A 378 7.47 -9.28 38.68
CA TYR A 378 7.33 -9.38 40.13
C TYR A 378 7.45 -10.83 40.59
N TYR A 379 7.92 -10.99 41.83
CA TYR A 379 7.94 -12.27 42.54
C TYR A 379 6.50 -12.72 42.88
N PRO A 380 6.26 -14.04 43.02
CA PRO A 380 4.98 -14.54 43.52
C PRO A 380 4.76 -14.09 44.97
N ILE A 381 3.51 -13.79 45.31
CA ILE A 381 3.06 -13.46 46.68
C ILE A 381 2.18 -14.58 47.23
N ILE A 382 2.15 -14.78 48.55
CA ILE A 382 1.23 -15.70 49.23
C ILE A 382 0.28 -14.89 50.11
N ASN A 383 -1.02 -15.10 49.94
CA ASN A 383 -2.07 -14.57 50.79
C ASN A 383 -2.71 -15.71 51.60
N GLN A 384 -2.92 -15.53 52.90
CA GLN A 384 -3.57 -16.51 53.78
C GLN A 384 -5.00 -16.07 54.12
N THR A 385 -5.94 -17.01 54.02
CA THR A 385 -7.34 -16.83 54.44
C THR A 385 -7.74 -17.94 55.42
N PRO A 386 -8.20 -17.63 56.65
CA PRO A 386 -8.26 -16.30 57.28
C PRO A 386 -6.86 -15.73 57.57
N PRO A 387 -6.70 -14.39 57.64
CA PRO A 387 -5.43 -13.75 57.99
C PRO A 387 -5.11 -13.91 59.49
N GLY A 388 -3.81 -13.92 59.84
CA GLY A 388 -3.33 -14.00 61.23
C GLY A 388 -2.94 -15.43 61.65
N HIS A 389 -3.03 -15.71 62.95
CA HIS A 389 -2.75 -17.03 63.53
C HIS A 389 -3.88 -18.02 63.23
N ILE A 390 -3.52 -19.28 62.99
CA ILE A 390 -4.45 -20.32 62.52
C ILE A 390 -4.84 -21.22 63.69
N ILE A 391 -6.13 -21.50 63.88
CA ILE A 391 -6.58 -22.38 64.96
C ILE A 391 -6.50 -23.84 64.50
N SER A 392 -5.84 -24.71 65.26
CA SER A 392 -5.76 -26.15 65.00
C SER A 392 -7.15 -26.77 64.91
N GLY A 393 -7.45 -27.40 63.77
CA GLY A 393 -8.76 -27.98 63.43
C GLY A 393 -9.57 -27.15 62.43
N THR A 394 -9.09 -25.97 62.03
CA THR A 394 -9.73 -25.14 60.98
C THR A 394 -9.11 -25.36 59.60
N ASN A 395 -9.86 -25.01 58.56
CA ASN A 395 -9.36 -24.95 57.19
C ASN A 395 -8.65 -23.60 56.96
N VAL A 396 -7.46 -23.64 56.38
CA VAL A 396 -6.75 -22.47 55.86
C VAL A 396 -6.59 -22.59 54.35
N ILE A 397 -6.76 -21.47 53.65
CA ILE A 397 -6.46 -21.37 52.22
C ILE A 397 -5.23 -20.49 52.07
N LEU A 398 -4.19 -21.04 51.42
CA LEU A 398 -3.06 -20.26 50.94
C LEU A 398 -3.22 -20.04 49.44
N THR A 399 -3.23 -18.78 49.01
CA THR A 399 -3.36 -18.40 47.60
C THR A 399 -2.07 -17.77 47.13
N CYS A 400 -1.38 -18.43 46.19
CA CYS A 400 -0.14 -17.94 45.59
C CYS A 400 -0.45 -17.26 44.26
N GLU A 401 0.07 -16.06 44.04
CA GLU A 401 -0.30 -15.22 42.90
C GLU A 401 0.90 -14.54 42.26
N ILE A 402 0.90 -14.47 40.92
CA ILE A 402 1.93 -13.77 40.14
C ILE A 402 1.33 -13.05 38.92
N LEU A 403 1.83 -11.85 38.64
CA LEU A 403 1.33 -10.97 37.59
C LEU A 403 2.19 -11.03 36.32
N GLY A 404 1.54 -11.27 35.19
CA GLY A 404 2.14 -11.22 33.85
C GLY A 404 3.06 -12.40 33.51
N GLY A 405 4.02 -12.10 32.63
CA GLY A 405 4.74 -13.07 31.81
C GLY A 405 4.03 -13.33 30.47
N ASN A 406 4.80 -13.68 29.44
CA ASN A 406 4.30 -14.27 28.21
C ASN A 406 5.13 -15.52 27.83
N PRO A 407 4.58 -16.75 27.91
CA PRO A 407 3.28 -17.08 28.51
C PRO A 407 3.23 -16.77 30.01
N LEU A 408 2.08 -16.92 30.67
CA LEU A 408 1.99 -16.81 32.12
C LEU A 408 2.89 -17.85 32.82
N ALA A 409 3.38 -17.51 34.01
CA ALA A 409 4.15 -18.44 34.82
C ALA A 409 3.27 -19.56 35.40
N ILE A 410 3.85 -20.75 35.51
CA ILE A 410 3.23 -21.96 36.10
C ILE A 410 3.62 -22.00 37.57
N LEU A 411 2.61 -22.04 38.45
CA LEU A 411 2.78 -22.08 39.90
C LEU A 411 2.71 -23.53 40.42
N SER A 412 3.51 -23.83 41.46
CA SER A 412 3.46 -25.10 42.19
C SER A 412 3.61 -24.89 43.70
N TRP A 413 2.98 -25.75 44.49
CA TRP A 413 3.06 -25.77 45.95
C TRP A 413 3.88 -26.97 46.45
N ASN A 414 4.62 -26.81 47.55
CA ASN A 414 5.23 -27.93 48.28
C ASN A 414 4.34 -28.52 49.39
N CYS A 415 3.23 -27.85 49.74
CA CYS A 415 2.38 -28.21 50.87
C CYS A 415 1.27 -29.19 50.48
N THR A 416 0.98 -30.12 51.38
CA THR A 416 -0.10 -31.11 51.22
C THR A 416 -1.46 -30.49 51.48
N GLY A 417 -2.38 -30.60 50.52
CA GLY A 417 -3.75 -30.09 50.65
C GLY A 417 -4.55 -30.28 49.36
N VAL A 418 -5.79 -29.80 49.34
CA VAL A 418 -6.62 -29.79 48.13
C VAL A 418 -6.26 -28.55 47.31
N SER A 419 -5.63 -28.76 46.15
CA SER A 419 -5.15 -27.66 45.30
C SER A 419 -6.18 -27.26 44.24
N ARG A 420 -6.34 -25.95 43.98
CA ARG A 420 -7.18 -25.40 42.92
C ARG A 420 -6.43 -24.34 42.11
N ASN A 421 -6.24 -24.61 40.82
CA ASN A 421 -5.61 -23.67 39.89
C ASN A 421 -6.65 -22.72 39.27
N ASN A 422 -6.42 -21.42 39.40
CA ASN A 422 -7.27 -20.33 38.90
C ASN A 422 -6.42 -19.38 38.04
N THR A 423 -6.10 -19.77 36.81
CA THR A 423 -5.42 -18.86 35.85
C THR A 423 -6.41 -17.88 35.21
N SER A 424 -6.08 -16.59 35.24
CA SER A 424 -6.75 -15.54 34.48
C SER A 424 -5.82 -15.00 33.39
N VAL A 425 -6.34 -14.21 32.43
CA VAL A 425 -5.60 -13.74 31.24
C VAL A 425 -4.23 -13.10 31.56
N ASN A 426 -4.12 -12.34 32.65
CA ASN A 426 -2.91 -11.58 33.02
C ASN A 426 -2.26 -12.00 34.35
N LYS A 427 -2.82 -13.01 35.04
CA LYS A 427 -2.42 -13.40 36.40
C LYS A 427 -2.62 -14.90 36.60
N ALA A 428 -1.55 -15.59 36.95
CA ALA A 428 -1.63 -16.96 37.45
C ALA A 428 -1.88 -16.91 38.96
N SER A 429 -2.87 -17.69 39.42
CA SER A 429 -3.21 -17.84 40.84
C SER A 429 -3.43 -19.32 41.13
N TYR A 430 -2.77 -19.85 42.15
CA TYR A 430 -2.87 -21.25 42.56
C TYR A 430 -3.08 -21.32 44.06
N SER A 431 -4.23 -21.86 44.47
CA SER A 431 -4.60 -21.98 45.88
C SER A 431 -4.41 -23.41 46.37
N VAL A 432 -4.05 -23.57 47.64
CA VAL A 432 -4.09 -24.84 48.36
C VAL A 432 -4.92 -24.67 49.64
N GLU A 433 -5.90 -25.54 49.83
CA GLU A 433 -6.72 -25.62 51.05
C GLU A 433 -6.18 -26.75 51.94
N ILE A 434 -5.95 -26.44 53.22
CA ILE A 434 -5.30 -27.32 54.20
C ILE A 434 -6.15 -27.34 55.47
N VAL A 435 -6.56 -28.53 55.91
CA VAL A 435 -7.13 -28.72 57.25
C VAL A 435 -5.97 -28.84 58.24
N VAL A 436 -5.66 -27.75 58.95
CA VAL A 436 -4.46 -27.73 59.80
C VAL A 436 -4.69 -28.41 61.15
N ASN A 437 -3.64 -29.02 61.69
CA ASN A 437 -3.60 -29.49 63.07
C ASN A 437 -2.29 -29.04 63.74
N ARG A 438 -2.14 -29.28 65.05
CA ARG A 438 -0.96 -28.87 65.83
C ARG A 438 0.42 -29.23 65.24
N THR A 439 0.55 -30.29 64.42
CA THR A 439 1.83 -30.66 63.78
C THR A 439 2.21 -29.77 62.59
N PHE A 440 1.30 -28.91 62.14
CA PHE A 440 1.55 -27.92 61.09
C PHE A 440 2.21 -26.63 61.62
N ASN A 441 2.36 -26.47 62.94
CA ASN A 441 3.01 -25.29 63.52
C ASN A 441 4.48 -25.20 63.08
N ASN A 442 4.90 -24.03 62.61
CA ASN A 442 6.20 -23.76 61.98
C ASN A 442 6.49 -24.53 60.67
N ILE A 443 5.51 -25.22 60.08
CA ILE A 443 5.69 -25.77 58.73
C ILE A 443 5.72 -24.64 57.71
N ILE A 444 6.66 -24.71 56.76
CA ILE A 444 6.87 -23.70 55.73
C ILE A 444 6.27 -24.17 54.40
N CYS A 445 5.14 -23.57 54.04
CA CYS A 445 4.58 -23.71 52.70
C CYS A 445 5.31 -22.78 51.73
N ALA A 446 5.81 -23.34 50.65
CA ALA A 446 6.53 -22.66 49.59
C ALA A 446 5.75 -22.78 48.28
N CYS A 447 5.55 -21.63 47.63
CA CYS A 447 5.06 -21.56 46.27
C CYS A 447 6.22 -21.24 45.34
N SER A 448 6.41 -22.04 44.29
CA SER A 448 7.41 -21.82 43.26
C SER A 448 6.75 -21.43 41.95
N ALA A 449 7.28 -20.41 41.27
CA ALA A 449 6.87 -20.07 39.91
C ALA A 449 7.95 -20.54 38.93
N THR A 450 7.51 -21.11 37.81
CA THR A 450 8.37 -21.46 36.67
C THR A 450 7.84 -20.79 35.42
N HIS A 451 8.73 -20.43 34.50
CA HIS A 451 8.37 -19.77 33.24
C HIS A 451 9.06 -20.45 32.07
N TYR A 452 8.64 -20.08 30.85
CA TYR A 452 9.30 -20.52 29.61
C TYR A 452 10.80 -20.17 29.58
N ILE A 453 11.18 -19.05 30.21
CA ILE A 453 12.56 -18.60 30.35
C ILE A 453 13.20 -19.35 31.54
N PRO A 454 14.19 -20.26 31.32
CA PRO A 454 14.60 -21.24 32.34
C PRO A 454 15.23 -20.66 33.61
N SER A 455 15.76 -19.42 33.55
CA SER A 455 16.35 -18.70 34.68
C SER A 455 15.30 -18.12 35.63
N PHE A 456 14.04 -17.95 35.20
CA PHE A 456 12.98 -17.44 36.06
C PHE A 456 12.38 -18.58 36.90
N ARG A 457 12.91 -18.74 38.13
CA ARG A 457 12.47 -19.75 39.11
C ARG A 457 12.35 -19.20 40.54
N PRO A 458 11.58 -18.12 40.79
CA PRO A 458 11.41 -17.61 42.15
C PRO A 458 10.55 -18.56 43.00
N THR A 459 10.92 -18.68 44.28
CA THR A 459 10.14 -19.38 45.29
C THR A 459 9.88 -18.44 46.46
N VAL A 460 8.61 -18.26 46.83
CA VAL A 460 8.17 -17.53 48.02
C VAL A 460 7.77 -18.53 49.12
N ARG A 461 7.98 -18.16 50.38
CA ARG A 461 7.77 -19.02 51.55
C ARG A 461 6.84 -18.34 52.56
N HIS A 462 5.92 -19.11 53.14
CA HIS A 462 4.98 -18.71 54.17
C HIS A 462 5.03 -19.73 55.31
N MET A 463 5.24 -19.27 56.55
CA MET A 463 5.32 -20.13 57.72
C MET A 463 3.97 -20.15 58.44
N LEU A 464 3.46 -21.33 58.77
CA LEU A 464 2.20 -21.50 59.47
C LEU A 464 2.39 -21.31 60.98
N ASP A 465 1.82 -20.23 61.54
CA ASP A 465 1.64 -20.08 62.98
C ASP A 465 0.30 -20.72 63.39
N VAL A 466 0.37 -21.88 64.03
CA VAL A 466 -0.80 -22.69 64.40
C VAL A 466 -0.95 -22.69 65.91
N TYR A 467 -2.05 -22.10 66.37
CA TYR A 467 -2.47 -22.10 67.77
C TYR A 467 -3.23 -23.40 68.09
N PHE A 468 -2.87 -24.03 69.21
CA PHE A 468 -3.47 -25.26 69.70
C PHE A 468 -3.58 -25.24 71.24
N LYS A 469 -4.66 -25.82 71.76
CA LYS A 469 -4.86 -25.99 73.20
C LYS A 469 -3.74 -26.85 73.81
N PRO A 470 -3.45 -26.71 75.12
CA PRO A 470 -2.39 -27.47 75.75
C PRO A 470 -2.61 -28.99 75.66
N PHE A 471 -1.52 -29.74 75.52
CA PHE A 471 -1.56 -31.21 75.52
C PHE A 471 -0.30 -31.79 76.19
N LEU A 472 -0.42 -33.01 76.72
CA LEU A 472 0.65 -33.74 77.41
C LEU A 472 1.83 -34.03 76.47
N ASP A 473 3.06 -33.73 76.91
CA ASP A 473 4.26 -34.20 76.24
C ASP A 473 4.64 -35.59 76.75
N ASN A 474 4.46 -36.61 75.90
CA ASN A 474 4.79 -37.99 76.24
C ASN A 474 6.29 -38.33 76.10
N THR A 475 7.10 -37.41 75.56
CA THR A 475 8.56 -37.61 75.44
C THR A 475 9.33 -37.25 76.71
N ILE A 476 8.67 -36.58 77.66
CA ILE A 476 9.27 -36.07 78.90
C ILE A 476 8.71 -36.85 80.10
N PRO A 477 9.56 -37.34 81.03
CA PRO A 477 9.08 -37.99 82.24
C PRO A 477 8.17 -37.08 83.07
N TYR A 478 6.95 -37.56 83.33
CA TYR A 478 5.96 -36.93 84.20
C TYR A 478 5.54 -37.88 85.33
N SER A 479 5.00 -37.33 86.41
CA SER A 479 4.51 -38.14 87.53
C SER A 479 3.33 -39.04 87.11
N PRO A 480 3.23 -40.29 87.60
CA PRO A 480 2.07 -41.15 87.35
C PRO A 480 0.81 -40.54 87.99
N SER A 481 -0.37 -40.89 87.47
CA SER A 481 -1.64 -40.32 87.98
C SER A 481 -1.97 -40.78 89.40
N ASN A 482 -1.39 -41.89 89.87
CA ASN A 482 -1.47 -42.33 91.27
C ASN A 482 -0.04 -42.35 91.82
N ILE A 483 0.21 -41.66 92.93
CA ILE A 483 1.54 -41.45 93.51
C ILE A 483 1.54 -41.98 94.94
N SER A 484 2.31 -43.04 95.19
CA SER A 484 2.60 -43.51 96.54
C SER A 484 3.63 -42.60 97.20
N ALA A 485 3.33 -42.05 98.37
CA ALA A 485 4.24 -41.18 99.11
C ALA A 485 4.40 -41.63 100.57
N THR A 486 5.66 -41.67 101.04
CA THR A 486 5.98 -41.92 102.45
C THR A 486 6.01 -40.59 103.22
N GLU A 487 5.44 -40.57 104.42
CA GLU A 487 5.58 -39.44 105.34
C GLU A 487 7.05 -39.13 105.65
N ASN A 488 7.36 -37.85 105.88
CA ASN A 488 8.71 -37.29 106.09
C ASN A 488 9.70 -37.43 104.92
N LYS A 489 9.34 -38.01 103.77
CA LYS A 489 10.15 -37.93 102.54
C LYS A 489 9.77 -36.72 101.68
N LYS A 490 10.63 -36.40 100.71
CA LYS A 490 10.34 -35.43 99.65
C LYS A 490 9.40 -36.05 98.61
N LEU A 491 8.41 -35.28 98.17
CA LEU A 491 7.55 -35.59 97.03
C LEU A 491 7.68 -34.48 95.98
N LYS A 492 7.85 -34.86 94.71
CA LYS A 492 7.83 -33.94 93.57
C LYS A 492 6.81 -34.42 92.55
N ILE A 493 5.74 -33.65 92.35
CA ILE A 493 4.76 -33.88 91.28
C ILE A 493 5.19 -33.02 90.10
N THR A 494 5.45 -33.61 88.93
CA THR A 494 5.93 -32.89 87.73
C THR A 494 5.07 -33.24 86.53
N LEU A 495 4.72 -32.22 85.74
CA LEU A 495 4.04 -32.38 84.46
C LEU A 495 4.69 -31.48 83.40
N ALA A 496 4.66 -31.94 82.15
CA ALA A 496 5.15 -31.22 80.99
C ALA A 496 4.10 -31.24 79.88
N ILE A 497 3.82 -30.08 79.29
CA ILE A 497 2.79 -29.89 78.27
C ILE A 497 3.31 -28.99 77.14
N ASN A 498 2.83 -29.22 75.92
CA ASN A 498 3.03 -28.31 74.80
C ASN A 498 1.77 -27.49 74.54
N ALA A 499 1.93 -26.19 74.25
CA ALA A 499 0.82 -25.29 73.90
C ALA A 499 1.30 -24.13 73.00
N ASN A 500 0.42 -23.63 72.13
CA ASN A 500 0.60 -22.36 71.42
C ASN A 500 -0.75 -21.61 71.40
N PRO A 501 -0.89 -20.40 71.98
CA PRO A 501 0.11 -19.65 72.72
C PRO A 501 0.52 -20.30 74.05
N LYS A 502 1.52 -19.70 74.70
CA LYS A 502 1.97 -20.05 76.06
C LYS A 502 0.77 -20.10 77.03
N PRO A 503 0.64 -21.15 77.86
CA PRO A 503 -0.50 -21.31 78.74
C PRO A 503 -0.26 -20.69 80.11
N THR A 504 -1.35 -20.26 80.76
CA THR A 504 -1.37 -19.98 82.20
C THR A 504 -1.52 -21.30 82.95
N ILE A 505 -0.66 -21.52 83.95
CA ILE A 505 -0.66 -22.73 84.78
C ILE A 505 -1.25 -22.43 86.16
N GLN A 506 -2.13 -23.30 86.63
CA GLN A 506 -2.67 -23.28 87.98
C GLN A 506 -2.65 -24.69 88.56
N TRP A 507 -2.22 -24.84 89.80
CA TRP A 507 -2.36 -26.07 90.57
C TRP A 507 -3.39 -25.86 91.67
N THR A 508 -4.21 -26.88 91.93
CA THR A 508 -5.08 -26.93 93.10
C THR A 508 -4.93 -28.25 93.85
N PHE A 509 -5.18 -28.23 95.15
CA PHE A 509 -5.16 -29.40 96.02
C PHE A 509 -6.47 -29.50 96.81
N LYS A 510 -7.00 -30.72 96.88
CA LYS A 510 -8.17 -31.10 97.68
C LYS A 510 -7.79 -32.32 98.54
N ALA A 511 -7.78 -32.14 99.85
CA ALA A 511 -7.54 -33.23 100.80
C ALA A 511 -8.69 -34.24 100.83
N ASP A 512 -8.40 -35.51 101.12
CA ASP A 512 -9.37 -36.61 101.15
C ASP A 512 -10.60 -36.32 102.02
N THR A 513 -10.39 -35.67 103.16
CA THR A 513 -11.42 -35.37 104.16
C THR A 513 -12.13 -34.03 103.92
N GLY A 514 -11.95 -33.38 102.76
CA GLY A 514 -12.43 -32.02 102.49
C GLY A 514 -13.07 -31.83 101.10
N CYS A 515 -14.02 -30.91 101.02
CA CYS A 515 -14.69 -30.55 99.76
C CYS A 515 -14.06 -29.37 99.01
N ASN A 516 -13.15 -28.62 99.66
CA ASN A 516 -12.63 -27.36 99.13
C ASN A 516 -11.30 -27.57 98.37
N PHE A 517 -11.16 -26.90 97.23
CA PHE A 517 -9.91 -26.82 96.49
C PHE A 517 -9.09 -25.60 96.93
N SER A 518 -7.84 -25.82 97.28
CA SER A 518 -6.87 -24.78 97.65
C SER A 518 -5.86 -24.55 96.50
N PRO A 519 -5.50 -23.30 96.16
CA PRO A 519 -4.49 -23.04 95.13
C PRO A 519 -3.08 -23.34 95.65
N LEU A 520 -2.21 -23.91 94.80
CA LEU A 520 -0.82 -24.19 95.12
C LEU A 520 0.16 -23.33 94.32
N VAL A 521 1.26 -22.93 94.96
CA VAL A 521 2.42 -22.32 94.30
C VAL A 521 3.23 -23.41 93.61
N SER A 522 3.63 -23.17 92.36
CA SER A 522 4.35 -24.15 91.53
C SER A 522 5.58 -23.57 90.86
N ASN A 523 6.62 -24.38 90.73
CA ASN A 523 7.82 -24.04 89.99
C ASN A 523 7.57 -24.35 88.50
N THR A 524 7.28 -23.30 87.73
CA THR A 524 6.93 -23.40 86.30
C THR A 524 8.03 -22.80 85.41
N THR A 525 8.44 -23.56 84.41
CA THR A 525 9.45 -23.20 83.41
C THR A 525 8.85 -23.37 82.01
N THR A 526 9.14 -22.43 81.10
CA THR A 526 8.67 -22.47 79.71
C THR A 526 9.86 -22.33 78.77
N ASN A 527 9.98 -23.22 77.78
CA ASN A 527 10.98 -23.16 76.72
C ASN A 527 10.27 -23.40 75.37
N GLY A 528 10.13 -22.35 74.55
CA GLY A 528 9.30 -22.40 73.35
C GLY A 528 7.84 -22.78 73.67
N PHE A 529 7.32 -23.78 72.96
CA PHE A 529 5.95 -24.31 73.17
C PHE A 529 5.82 -25.19 74.42
N LEU A 530 6.94 -25.67 74.95
CA LEU A 530 6.97 -26.58 76.10
C LEU A 530 6.90 -25.81 77.40
N THR A 531 5.93 -26.15 78.25
CA THR A 531 5.84 -25.67 79.64
C THR A 531 5.87 -26.86 80.60
N SER A 532 6.87 -26.88 81.48
CA SER A 532 6.96 -27.84 82.58
C SER A 532 6.68 -27.14 83.91
N SER A 533 5.85 -27.77 84.75
CA SER A 533 5.49 -27.27 86.07
C SER A 533 5.63 -28.37 87.11
N SER A 534 6.09 -28.00 88.30
CA SER A 534 6.20 -28.95 89.42
C SER A 534 5.81 -28.37 90.77
N ILE A 535 5.18 -29.22 91.57
CA ILE A 535 4.96 -29.04 93.01
C ILE A 535 6.05 -29.82 93.74
N LEU A 536 6.67 -29.18 94.74
CA LEU A 536 7.66 -29.79 95.62
C LEU A 536 7.17 -29.72 97.06
N ILE A 537 7.11 -30.87 97.73
CA ILE A 537 6.79 -31.01 99.15
C ILE A 537 8.01 -31.60 99.83
N ASP A 538 8.70 -30.83 100.67
CA ASP A 538 9.98 -31.24 101.26
C ASP A 538 9.85 -32.30 102.36
N LYS A 539 8.72 -32.36 103.05
CA LYS A 539 8.39 -33.38 104.05
C LYS A 539 6.88 -33.66 104.01
N VAL A 540 6.48 -34.74 103.35
CA VAL A 540 5.08 -35.16 103.25
C VAL A 540 4.48 -35.40 104.63
N ARG A 541 3.30 -34.81 104.87
CA ARG A 541 2.47 -34.95 106.08
C ARG A 541 1.15 -35.64 105.74
N SER A 542 0.43 -36.07 106.78
CA SER A 542 -0.90 -36.67 106.62
C SER A 542 -1.95 -35.71 106.02
N SER A 543 -1.71 -34.40 106.06
CA SER A 543 -2.52 -33.35 105.40
C SER A 543 -2.31 -33.24 103.89
N ASP A 544 -1.25 -33.86 103.36
CA ASP A 544 -0.81 -33.67 101.98
C ASP A 544 -1.29 -34.80 101.05
N PHE A 545 -2.05 -35.76 101.59
CA PHE A 545 -2.71 -36.82 100.84
C PHE A 545 -4.05 -36.33 100.27
N GLY A 546 -4.35 -36.74 99.03
CA GLY A 546 -5.54 -36.35 98.27
C GLY A 546 -5.27 -35.96 96.81
N GLU A 547 -6.24 -35.27 96.21
CA GLU A 547 -6.26 -34.95 94.77
C GLU A 547 -5.51 -33.64 94.48
N TYR A 548 -4.45 -33.73 93.69
CA TYR A 548 -3.74 -32.59 93.10
C TYR A 548 -4.18 -32.43 91.64
N THR A 549 -4.81 -31.30 91.30
CA THR A 549 -5.18 -30.98 89.92
C THR A 549 -4.20 -29.96 89.33
N PHE A 550 -3.56 -30.33 88.21
CA PHE A 550 -2.91 -29.40 87.29
C PHE A 550 -3.93 -28.90 86.28
N THR A 551 -3.97 -27.59 86.05
CA THR A 551 -4.76 -26.95 85.00
C THR A 551 -3.86 -26.02 84.18
N ALA A 552 -3.95 -26.14 82.85
CA ALA A 552 -3.29 -25.26 81.90
C ALA A 552 -4.32 -24.71 80.92
N ASN A 553 -4.32 -23.40 80.71
CA ASN A 553 -5.27 -22.72 79.84
C ASN A 553 -4.56 -21.76 78.89
N ASN A 554 -4.95 -21.75 77.61
CA ASN A 554 -4.57 -20.72 76.64
C ASN A 554 -5.80 -20.25 75.84
N THR A 555 -5.61 -19.35 74.87
CA THR A 555 -6.71 -18.77 74.08
C THR A 555 -7.48 -19.78 73.21
N VAL A 556 -6.95 -20.98 72.98
CA VAL A 556 -7.62 -22.06 72.23
C VAL A 556 -8.35 -23.03 73.16
N GLY A 557 -7.93 -23.13 74.42
CA GLY A 557 -8.66 -23.87 75.44
C GLY A 557 -7.79 -24.45 76.55
N MET A 558 -8.40 -25.37 77.30
CA MET A 558 -7.88 -25.89 78.56
C MET A 558 -7.48 -27.37 78.48
N PHE A 559 -6.47 -27.72 79.26
CA PHE A 559 -6.09 -29.08 79.63
C PHE A 559 -6.02 -29.17 81.15
N PHE A 560 -6.46 -30.28 81.73
CA PHE A 560 -6.25 -30.56 83.14
C PHE A 560 -5.86 -32.02 83.36
N ARG A 561 -5.16 -32.29 84.46
CA ARG A 561 -4.78 -33.64 84.89
C ARG A 561 -4.80 -33.74 86.42
N ARG A 562 -5.36 -34.83 86.92
CA ARG A 562 -5.39 -35.17 88.34
C ARG A 562 -4.26 -36.13 88.70
N PHE A 563 -3.75 -35.97 89.92
CA PHE A 563 -2.78 -36.82 90.55
C PHE A 563 -3.29 -37.16 91.95
N GLU A 564 -3.51 -38.44 92.22
CA GLU A 564 -3.92 -38.95 93.51
C GLU A 564 -2.68 -39.27 94.34
N VAL A 565 -2.46 -38.57 95.46
CA VAL A 565 -1.33 -38.82 96.35
C VAL A 565 -1.81 -39.64 97.54
N ILE A 566 -1.39 -40.90 97.61
CA ILE A 566 -1.80 -41.86 98.64
C ILE A 566 -0.64 -42.23 99.57
N LYS A 567 -0.96 -42.57 100.82
CA LYS A 567 0.02 -43.01 101.81
C LYS A 567 0.60 -44.37 101.44
N GLU A 568 1.93 -44.46 101.38
CA GLU A 568 2.64 -45.71 101.09
C GLU A 568 2.37 -46.74 102.20
N GLY A 569 1.55 -47.76 101.88
CA GLY A 569 1.19 -48.82 102.79
C GLY A 569 2.31 -49.85 102.96
N LYS A 570 2.88 -49.95 104.16
CA LYS A 570 3.54 -51.18 104.59
C LYS A 570 2.48 -52.27 104.76
N PHE A 571 2.42 -53.22 103.84
CA PHE A 571 1.76 -54.50 104.09
C PHE A 571 2.51 -55.22 105.21
N TYR A 572 1.95 -55.21 106.42
CA TYR A 572 2.32 -56.18 107.44
C TYR A 572 1.59 -57.49 107.13
N PHE A 573 2.34 -58.51 106.71
CA PHE A 573 1.81 -59.86 106.63
C PHE A 573 1.32 -60.28 108.02
N LYS A 574 0.03 -60.60 108.16
CA LYS A 574 -0.44 -61.41 109.29
C LYS A 574 -0.05 -62.86 109.00
N THR A 575 1.10 -63.27 109.51
CA THR A 575 1.38 -64.70 109.70
C THR A 575 0.59 -65.19 110.90
N TRP A 576 -0.44 -66.00 110.64
CA TRP A 576 -0.65 -67.37 111.14
C TRP A 576 -2.10 -67.76 110.88
#